data_AF-Q8PD37-F1
#
_entry.id   AF-Q8PD37-F1
#
_cell.length_a   1.000
_cell.length_b   1.000
_cell.length_c   1.000
_cell.angle_alpha   90.00
_cell.angle_beta   90.00
_cell.angle_gamma   90.00
#
_symmetry.space_group_name_H-M   'P 1'
#
loop_
_entity.id
_entity.type
_entity.pdbx_description
1 polymer ?
#
loop_
_entity_poly.entity_id
_entity_poly.type
_entity_poly.pdbx_seq_one_letter_code
_entity_poly.pdbx_strand_id
1 'polypeptide(L)'
;MNAAPSRPDSSRGAPKSPLREHVAQSVRRYLRDLDGSDADDVYEIVLREMEIPLFVEVLNHCEGNQSRAAAMLGIHRATLRKKLKEYGLT
;
A
#
# COMPACT_ATOMS: atom_id res chain seq x y z
N MET A 1 -5.53 29.68 44.63
CA MET A 1 -5.98 29.03 43.37
C MET A 1 -4.78 28.99 42.43
N ASN A 2 -4.08 27.85 42.33
CA ASN A 2 -2.97 27.71 41.38
C ASN A 2 -3.54 27.21 40.05
N ALA A 3 -3.49 28.06 39.02
CA ALA A 3 -3.84 27.67 37.66
C ALA A 3 -2.74 26.73 37.12
N ALA A 4 -3.11 25.48 36.84
CA ALA A 4 -2.22 24.52 36.21
C ALA A 4 -1.85 25.01 34.80
N PRO A 5 -0.57 24.93 34.37
CA PRO A 5 -0.15 25.43 33.08
C PRO A 5 -0.70 24.54 31.95
N SER A 6 -1.29 25.19 30.95
CA SER A 6 -1.79 24.57 29.73
C SER A 6 -0.70 23.75 29.05
N ARG A 7 -0.96 22.45 28.84
CA ARG A 7 -0.08 21.55 28.09
C ARG A 7 0.11 22.12 26.67
N PRO A 8 1.35 22.21 26.14
CA PRO A 8 1.55 22.65 24.78
C PRO A 8 0.92 21.63 23.83
N ASP A 9 0.16 22.16 22.86
CA ASP A 9 -0.45 21.41 21.78
C ASP A 9 0.62 20.68 20.96
N SER A 10 0.81 19.40 21.24
CA SER A 10 1.75 18.52 20.54
C SER A 10 1.17 17.96 19.23
N SER A 11 0.30 18.70 18.54
CA SER A 11 -0.22 18.32 17.21
C SER A 11 0.63 18.86 16.06
N ARG A 12 1.95 19.06 16.26
CA ARG A 12 2.88 19.21 15.12
C ARG A 12 2.91 17.87 14.38
N GLY A 13 2.03 17.75 13.38
CA GLY A 13 1.86 16.56 12.57
C GLY A 13 3.22 16.00 12.17
N ALA A 14 3.55 14.82 12.69
CA ALA A 14 4.76 14.13 12.29
C ALA A 14 4.76 14.03 10.75
N PRO A 15 5.91 14.22 10.09
CA PRO A 15 5.99 14.07 8.64
C PRO A 15 5.40 12.71 8.26
N LYS A 16 4.52 12.70 7.24
CA LYS A 16 3.95 11.45 6.74
C LYS A 16 5.10 10.52 6.33
N SER A 17 5.16 9.34 6.94
CA SER A 17 6.20 8.36 6.62
C SER A 17 6.13 7.98 5.13
N PRO A 18 7.27 7.75 4.47
CA PRO A 18 7.27 7.33 3.08
C PRO A 18 6.67 5.92 2.95
N LEU A 19 6.12 5.58 1.76
CA LEU A 19 5.53 4.26 1.50
C LEU A 19 6.46 3.11 1.90
N ARG A 20 7.76 3.24 1.62
CA ARG A 20 8.79 2.24 1.98
C ARG A 20 8.81 1.91 3.49
N GLU A 21 8.54 2.90 4.35
CA GLU A 21 8.53 2.72 5.80
C GLU A 21 7.26 2.00 6.23
N HIS A 22 6.11 2.35 5.64
CA HIS A 22 4.85 1.64 5.86
C HIS A 22 4.94 0.17 5.45
N VAL A 23 5.53 -0.12 4.28
CA VAL A 23 5.77 -1.49 3.83
C VAL A 23 6.67 -2.24 4.80
N ALA A 24 7.81 -1.65 5.20
CA ALA A 24 8.73 -2.26 6.15
C ALA A 24 8.08 -2.54 7.51
N GLN A 25 7.25 -1.62 8.01
CA GLN A 25 6.49 -1.79 9.24
C GLN A 25 5.48 -2.95 9.14
N SER A 26 4.71 -3.01 8.06
CA SER A 26 3.73 -4.07 7.82
C SER A 26 4.39 -5.44 7.70
N VAL A 27 5.47 -5.56 6.92
CA VAL A 27 6.21 -6.82 6.76
C VAL A 27 6.84 -7.26 8.08
N ARG A 28 7.45 -6.34 8.84
CA ARG A 28 8.02 -6.67 10.16
C ARG A 28 6.97 -7.17 11.14
N ARG A 29 5.76 -6.63 11.08
CA ARG A 29 4.63 -7.11 11.87
C ARG A 29 4.21 -8.51 11.41
N TYR A 30 4.00 -8.71 10.12
CA TYR A 30 3.65 -10.01 9.55
C TYR A 30 4.66 -11.10 9.94
N LEU A 31 5.96 -10.83 9.78
CA LEU A 31 7.02 -11.78 10.15
C LEU A 31 7.08 -12.08 11.66
N ARG A 32 6.69 -11.12 12.50
CA ARG A 32 6.59 -11.34 13.95
C ARG A 32 5.39 -12.24 14.29
N ASP A 33 4.28 -12.03 13.61
CA ASP A 33 3.04 -12.77 13.83
C ASP A 33 3.15 -14.24 13.35
N LEU A 34 4.11 -14.55 12.46
CA LEU A 34 4.43 -15.94 12.08
C LEU A 34 5.04 -16.75 13.22
N ASP A 35 5.62 -16.10 14.24
CA ASP A 35 6.17 -16.73 15.46
C ASP A 35 7.08 -17.96 15.21
N GLY A 36 7.89 -17.90 14.14
CA GLY A 36 8.81 -18.98 13.76
C GLY A 36 8.21 -20.06 12.85
N SER A 37 6.95 -19.94 12.45
CA SER A 37 6.38 -20.73 11.35
C SER A 37 7.03 -20.34 10.03
N ASP A 38 7.37 -21.33 9.20
CA ASP A 38 7.80 -21.07 7.83
C ASP A 38 6.65 -20.40 7.07
N ALA A 39 6.94 -19.26 6.44
CA ALA A 39 6.05 -18.66 5.47
C ALA A 39 6.69 -18.75 4.09
N ASP A 40 6.07 -19.54 3.24
CA ASP A 40 6.34 -19.55 1.81
C ASP A 40 5.66 -18.33 1.15
N ASP A 41 6.16 -17.94 -0.02
CA ASP A 41 5.54 -16.95 -0.91
C ASP A 41 5.33 -15.53 -0.32
N VAL A 42 6.05 -15.15 0.74
CA VAL A 42 5.97 -13.79 1.34
C VAL A 42 6.17 -12.70 0.29
N TYR A 43 7.06 -12.93 -0.68
CA TYR A 43 7.26 -12.02 -1.79
C TYR A 43 5.98 -11.79 -2.60
N GLU A 44 5.27 -12.85 -2.99
CA GLU A 44 4.02 -12.77 -3.76
C GLU A 44 2.87 -12.17 -2.94
N ILE A 45 2.82 -12.47 -1.64
CA ILE A 45 1.85 -11.86 -0.71
C ILE A 45 2.05 -10.35 -0.67
N VAL A 46 3.28 -9.89 -0.39
CA VAL A 46 3.59 -8.46 -0.31
C VAL A 46 3.37 -7.78 -1.66
N LEU A 47 3.79 -8.41 -2.76
CA LEU A 47 3.60 -7.87 -4.09
C LEU A 47 2.10 -7.70 -4.42
N ARG A 48 1.26 -8.69 -4.13
CA ARG A 48 -0.20 -8.61 -4.30
C ARG A 48 -0.81 -7.47 -3.49
N GLU A 49 -0.46 -7.37 -2.20
CA GLU A 49 -0.97 -6.33 -1.29
C GLU A 49 -0.56 -4.92 -1.73
N MET A 50 0.56 -4.78 -2.44
CA MET A 50 1.00 -3.51 -3.02
C MET A 50 0.36 -3.23 -4.38
N GLU A 51 0.22 -4.24 -5.24
CA GLU A 51 -0.27 -4.08 -6.61
C GLU A 51 -1.78 -3.78 -6.67
N ILE A 52 -2.59 -4.42 -5.82
CA ILE A 52 -4.06 -4.19 -5.79
C ILE A 52 -4.41 -2.71 -5.56
N PRO A 53 -3.97 -2.04 -4.47
CA PRO A 53 -4.30 -0.64 -4.24
C PRO A 53 -3.68 0.27 -5.29
N LEU A 54 -2.47 -0.05 -5.79
CA LEU A 54 -1.85 0.70 -6.89
C LEU A 54 -2.74 0.69 -8.15
N PHE A 55 -3.22 -0.48 -8.56
CA PHE A 55 -4.05 -0.60 -9.75
C PHE A 55 -5.42 0.04 -9.58
N VAL A 56 -6.05 -0.10 -8.41
CA VAL A 56 -7.34 0.53 -8.11
C VAL A 56 -7.23 2.06 -8.17
N GLU A 57 -6.25 2.65 -7.48
CA GLU A 57 -6.07 4.11 -7.45
C GLU A 57 -5.74 4.67 -8.84
N VAL A 58 -4.87 3.99 -9.60
CA VAL A 58 -4.52 4.45 -10.96
C VAL A 58 -5.68 4.29 -11.92
N LEU A 59 -6.48 3.21 -11.83
CA LEU A 59 -7.69 3.06 -12.64
C LEU A 59 -8.72 4.14 -12.31
N ASN A 60 -8.94 4.43 -11.03
CA ASN A 60 -9.84 5.50 -10.59
C ASN A 60 -9.37 6.86 -11.14
N HIS A 61 -8.09 7.17 -11.01
CA HIS A 61 -7.49 8.38 -11.57
C HIS A 61 -7.61 8.46 -13.10
N CYS A 62 -7.64 7.31 -13.78
CA CYS A 62 -7.82 7.20 -15.23
C CYS A 62 -9.29 6.99 -15.65
N GLU A 63 -10.26 7.17 -14.74
CA GLU A 63 -11.69 7.00 -15.01
C GLU A 63 -12.03 5.63 -15.61
N GLY A 64 -11.34 4.57 -15.15
CA GLY A 64 -11.49 3.21 -15.63
C GLY A 64 -10.82 2.90 -16.97
N ASN A 65 -10.17 3.87 -17.62
CA ASN A 65 -9.48 3.66 -18.88
C ASN A 65 -8.19 2.83 -18.69
N GLN A 66 -8.29 1.52 -18.91
CA GLN A 66 -7.16 0.59 -18.75
C GLN A 66 -5.96 0.89 -19.65
N SER A 67 -6.15 1.45 -20.85
CA SER A 67 -5.03 1.80 -21.74
C SER A 67 -4.23 2.97 -21.17
N ARG A 68 -4.92 4.00 -20.67
CA ARG A 68 -4.31 5.15 -19.99
C ARG A 68 -3.66 4.73 -18.67
N ALA A 69 -4.32 3.89 -17.88
CA ALA A 69 -3.77 3.34 -16.65
C ALA A 69 -2.49 2.54 -16.89
N ALA A 70 -2.48 1.65 -17.89
CA ALA A 70 -1.28 0.87 -18.24
C ALA A 70 -0.11 1.77 -18.68
N ALA A 71 -0.39 2.83 -19.47
CA ALA A 71 0.62 3.81 -19.85
C ALA A 71 1.19 4.56 -18.63
N MET A 72 0.32 4.96 -17.68
CA MET A 72 0.75 5.63 -16.44
C MET A 72 1.59 4.71 -15.53
N LEU A 73 1.23 3.42 -15.47
CA LEU A 73 1.97 2.41 -14.72
C LEU A 73 3.29 1.99 -15.39
N GLY A 74 3.51 2.36 -16.65
CA GLY A 74 4.69 1.93 -17.41
C GLY A 74 4.70 0.45 -17.76
N ILE A 75 3.53 -0.19 -17.86
CA ILE A 75 3.40 -1.62 -18.18
C ILE A 75 2.57 -1.85 -19.43
N HIS A 76 2.77 -3.00 -20.07
CA HIS A 76 1.90 -3.40 -21.18
C HIS A 76 0.46 -3.56 -20.70
N ARG A 77 -0.50 -3.07 -21.49
CA ARG A 77 -1.94 -3.22 -21.21
C ARG A 77 -2.38 -4.66 -20.99
N ALA A 78 -1.78 -5.62 -21.70
CA ALA A 78 -2.06 -7.05 -21.52
C ALA A 78 -1.66 -7.54 -20.11
N THR A 79 -0.54 -7.05 -19.59
CA THR A 79 -0.06 -7.33 -18.22
C THR A 79 -1.03 -6.77 -17.19
N LEU A 80 -1.42 -5.50 -17.32
CA LEU A 80 -2.41 -4.89 -16.41
C LEU A 80 -3.70 -5.70 -16.41
N ARG A 81 -4.27 -6.01 -17.58
CA ARG A 81 -5.50 -6.79 -17.70
C ARG A 81 -5.40 -8.17 -17.06
N LYS A 82 -4.26 -8.87 -17.24
CA LYS A 82 -4.01 -10.18 -16.63
C LYS A 82 -4.04 -10.06 -15.09
N LYS A 83 -3.30 -9.09 -14.55
CA LYS A 83 -3.24 -8.83 -13.10
C LYS A 83 -4.60 -8.45 -12.51
N LEU A 84 -5.35 -7.57 -13.17
CA LEU A 84 -6.71 -7.19 -12.72
C LEU A 84 -7.62 -8.42 -12.61
N LYS A 85 -7.56 -9.33 -13.58
CA LYS A 85 -8.33 -10.58 -13.55
C LYS A 85 -7.87 -11.52 -12.43
N GLU A 86 -6.56 -11.67 -12.23
CA GLU A 86 -5.98 -12.48 -11.14
C GLU A 86 -6.38 -11.95 -9.75
N TYR A 87 -6.65 -10.66 -9.62
CA TYR A 87 -7.10 -10.01 -8.40
C TYR A 87 -8.61 -9.83 -8.29
N GLY A 88 -9.40 -10.28 -9.28
CA GLY A 88 -10.86 -10.14 -9.27
C GLY A 88 -11.35 -8.70 -9.38
N LEU A 89 -10.55 -7.80 -9.98
CA LEU A 89 -10.89 -6.38 -10.19
C LEU A 89 -11.63 -6.13 -11.52
N THR A 90 -11.72 -7.14 -12.39
CA THR A 90 -12.43 -7.13 -13.68
C THR A 90 -12.98 -8.51 -13.98
#